data_AF-A0A3E0WQD0-F1
#
_entry.id   AF-A0A3E0WQD0-F1
#
_cell.length_a   1.000
_cell.length_b   1.000
_cell.length_c   1.000
_cell.angle_alpha   90.00
_cell.angle_beta   90.00
_cell.angle_gamma   90.00
#
_symmetry.space_group_name_H-M   'P 1'
#
loop_
_entity.id
_entity.type
_entity.pdbx_description
1 polymer ?
#
loop_
_entity_poly.entity_id
_entity_poly.type
_entity_poly.pdbx_seq_one_letter_code
_entity_poly.pdbx_strand_id
1 'polypeptide(L)'
;MKTADDYLHQAAAEMADRAASRDTPTGERSMARAVRAWWAIYGDAVVQRGHVTETEGWQFMSILKKVRGAQGEYREDDHTDDVAYSALAAESAAREVERE
;
A
#
# COMPACT_ATOMS: atom_id res chain seq x y z
N MET A 1 -1.87 -24.04 -18.45
CA MET A 1 -2.20 -22.60 -18.53
C MET A 1 -3.39 -22.38 -17.62
N LYS A 2 -3.36 -21.38 -16.72
CA LYS A 2 -4.52 -21.06 -15.86
C LYS A 2 -5.64 -20.47 -16.71
N THR A 3 -6.86 -20.90 -16.45
CA THR A 3 -8.09 -20.33 -16.99
C THR A 3 -8.53 -19.12 -16.17
N ALA A 4 -9.51 -18.36 -16.66
CA ALA A 4 -10.10 -17.25 -15.90
C ALA A 4 -10.71 -17.73 -14.56
N ASP A 5 -11.32 -18.91 -14.55
CA ASP A 5 -11.90 -19.52 -13.35
C ASP A 5 -10.83 -19.90 -12.32
N ASP A 6 -9.67 -20.41 -12.77
CA ASP A 6 -8.53 -20.68 -11.89
C ASP A 6 -8.01 -19.41 -11.19
N TYR A 7 -7.94 -18.29 -11.92
CA TYR A 7 -7.54 -17.01 -11.33
C TYR A 7 -8.55 -16.50 -10.31
N LEU A 8 -9.86 -16.68 -10.57
CA LEU A 8 -10.89 -16.28 -9.63
C LEU A 8 -10.82 -17.10 -8.34
N HIS A 9 -10.66 -18.43 -8.44
CA HIS A 9 -10.51 -19.30 -7.28
C HIS A 9 -9.24 -18.98 -6.49
N GLN A 10 -8.13 -18.69 -7.17
CA GLN A 10 -6.90 -18.25 -6.49
C GLN A 10 -7.12 -16.92 -5.77
N ALA A 11 -7.73 -15.93 -6.42
CA ALA A 11 -8.00 -14.63 -5.80
C ALA A 11 -8.89 -14.78 -4.55
N ALA A 12 -9.91 -15.63 -4.61
CA ALA A 12 -10.76 -15.95 -3.46
C ALA A 12 -9.96 -16.60 -2.32
N ALA A 13 -9.07 -17.55 -2.62
CA ALA A 13 -8.20 -18.17 -1.64
C ALA A 13 -7.25 -17.16 -0.98
N GLU A 14 -6.61 -16.28 -1.77
CA GLU A 14 -5.76 -15.20 -1.25
C GLU A 14 -6.54 -14.20 -0.39
N MET A 15 -7.79 -13.89 -0.74
CA MET A 15 -8.65 -13.03 0.07
C MET A 15 -8.95 -13.66 1.43
N ALA A 16 -9.23 -14.96 1.47
CA ALA A 16 -9.48 -15.69 2.71
C ALA A 16 -8.21 -15.78 3.60
N ASP A 17 -7.05 -16.07 3.00
CA ASP A 17 -5.77 -16.13 3.72
C ASP A 17 -5.35 -14.76 4.29
N ARG A 18 -5.59 -13.69 3.52
CA ARG A 18 -5.36 -12.32 4.00
C ARG A 18 -6.30 -11.97 5.15
N ALA A 19 -7.57 -12.36 5.09
CA ALA A 19 -8.49 -12.14 6.20
C ALA A 19 -8.00 -12.84 7.47
N ALA A 20 -7.58 -14.11 7.37
CA ALA A 20 -7.07 -14.87 8.51
C ALA A 20 -5.79 -14.28 9.13
N SER A 21 -4.90 -13.70 8.31
CA SER A 21 -3.57 -13.27 8.75
C SER A 21 -3.41 -11.76 8.97
N ARG A 22 -4.40 -10.95 8.61
CA ARG A 22 -4.31 -9.47 8.65
C ARG A 22 -5.55 -8.79 9.22
N ASP A 23 -6.72 -9.44 9.27
CA ASP A 23 -7.89 -8.83 9.90
C ASP A 23 -7.74 -8.85 11.43
N THR A 24 -8.03 -7.72 12.06
CA THR A 24 -8.09 -7.64 13.52
C THR A 24 -9.36 -8.33 14.04
N PRO A 25 -9.43 -8.67 15.34
CA PRO A 25 -10.67 -9.20 15.96
C PRO A 25 -11.89 -8.29 15.77
N THR A 26 -11.67 -7.00 15.48
CA THR A 26 -12.70 -5.99 15.23
C THR A 26 -13.05 -5.83 13.74
N GLY A 27 -12.44 -6.60 12.84
CA GLY A 27 -12.68 -6.56 11.39
C GLY A 27 -12.08 -5.33 10.69
N GLU A 28 -11.13 -4.64 11.30
CA GLU A 28 -10.52 -3.46 10.68
C GLU A 28 -9.56 -3.87 9.55
N ARG A 29 -9.93 -3.52 8.32
CA ARG A 29 -9.14 -3.83 7.12
C ARG A 29 -7.94 -2.88 7.00
N SER A 30 -6.74 -3.42 6.77
CA SER A 30 -5.49 -2.66 6.64
C SER A 30 -5.54 -1.51 5.63
N MET A 31 -6.36 -1.63 4.58
CA MET A 31 -6.53 -0.57 3.58
C MET A 31 -7.15 0.70 4.16
N ALA A 32 -8.19 0.60 5.00
CA ALA A 32 -8.83 1.78 5.58
C ALA A 32 -7.86 2.56 6.48
N ARG A 33 -7.06 1.85 7.26
CA ARG A 33 -6.01 2.45 8.10
C ARG A 33 -4.88 3.07 7.27
N ALA A 34 -4.46 2.42 6.17
CA ALA A 34 -3.48 2.98 5.25
C ALA A 34 -3.97 4.28 4.61
N VAL A 35 -5.22 4.31 4.15
CA VAL A 35 -5.86 5.52 3.59
C VAL A 35 -5.88 6.65 4.61
N ARG A 36 -6.33 6.40 5.85
CA ARG A 36 -6.34 7.44 6.90
C ARG A 36 -4.94 7.96 7.22
N ALA A 37 -3.95 7.08 7.33
CA ALA A 37 -2.57 7.46 7.64
C ALA A 37 -1.94 8.29 6.51
N TRP A 38 -2.12 7.87 5.27
CA TRP A 38 -1.62 8.61 4.11
C TRP A 38 -2.34 9.95 3.95
N TRP A 39 -3.66 9.98 4.11
CA TRP A 39 -4.45 11.21 4.02
C TRP A 39 -4.06 12.22 5.11
N ALA A 40 -3.71 11.76 6.30
CA ALA A 40 -3.23 12.63 7.38
C ALA A 40 -1.88 13.30 7.07
N ILE A 41 -1.09 12.75 6.15
CA ILE A 41 0.22 13.31 5.76
C ILE A 41 0.08 14.19 4.51
N TYR A 42 -0.63 13.71 3.48
CA TYR A 42 -0.63 14.34 2.15
C TYR A 42 -1.96 14.97 1.75
N GLY A 43 -3.05 14.71 2.48
CA GLY A 43 -4.41 15.07 2.08
C GLY A 43 -4.59 16.57 1.80
N ASP A 44 -4.07 17.44 2.66
CA ASP A 44 -4.17 18.88 2.48
C ASP A 44 -3.42 19.36 1.22
N ALA A 45 -2.22 18.83 0.97
CA ALA A 45 -1.44 19.14 -0.22
C ALA A 45 -2.14 18.66 -1.50
N VAL A 46 -2.71 17.44 -1.48
CA VAL A 46 -3.48 16.88 -2.60
C VAL A 46 -4.73 17.71 -2.89
N VAL A 47 -5.46 18.17 -1.86
CA VAL A 47 -6.64 19.04 -2.04
C VAL A 47 -6.24 20.38 -2.65
N GLN A 48 -5.14 20.98 -2.18
CA GLN A 48 -4.65 22.26 -2.72
C GLN A 48 -4.15 22.13 -4.16
N ARG A 49 -3.45 21.04 -4.48
CA ARG A 49 -2.85 20.78 -5.79
C ARG A 49 -3.83 20.15 -6.79
N GLY A 50 -4.91 19.55 -6.33
CA GLY A 50 -5.97 18.91 -7.13
C GLY A 50 -5.62 17.53 -7.70
N HIS A 51 -4.45 16.97 -7.37
CA HIS A 51 -4.03 15.65 -7.84
C HIS A 51 -2.99 15.02 -6.90
N VAL A 52 -2.83 13.70 -7.01
CA VAL A 52 -1.80 12.91 -6.31
C VAL A 52 -0.56 12.80 -7.20
N THR A 53 0.65 12.97 -6.65
CA THR A 53 1.90 12.78 -7.41
C THR A 53 2.34 11.32 -7.46
N GLU A 54 3.32 11.00 -8.32
CA GLU A 54 3.86 9.64 -8.37
C GLU A 54 4.59 9.30 -7.08
N THR A 55 5.37 10.26 -6.55
CA THR A 55 6.04 10.15 -5.24
C THR A 55 5.06 9.77 -4.13
N GLU A 56 3.94 10.48 -4.04
CA GLU A 56 2.92 10.23 -3.01
C GLU A 56 2.22 8.88 -3.21
N GLY A 57 2.07 8.42 -4.45
CA GLY A 57 1.56 7.09 -4.77
C GLY A 57 2.47 5.97 -4.25
N TRP A 58 3.79 6.08 -4.45
CA TRP A 58 4.75 5.13 -3.87
C TRP A 58 4.76 5.17 -2.34
N GLN A 59 4.66 6.36 -1.75
CA GLN A 59 4.55 6.51 -0.30
C GLN A 59 3.27 5.90 0.26
N PHE A 60 2.16 5.91 -0.50
CA PHE A 60 0.94 5.17 -0.12
C PHE A 60 1.19 3.66 -0.04
N MET A 61 1.90 3.11 -1.03
CA MET A 61 2.26 1.69 -1.06
C MET A 61 3.17 1.31 0.11
N SER A 62 4.15 2.14 0.44
CA SER A 62 4.99 1.99 1.65
C SER A 62 4.15 1.98 2.93
N ILE A 63 3.23 2.95 3.10
CA ILE A 63 2.33 3.01 4.27
C ILE A 63 1.45 1.75 4.36
N LEU A 64 0.94 1.24 3.24
CA LEU A 64 0.16 0.01 3.21
C LEU A 64 0.96 -1.19 3.75
N LYS A 65 2.24 -1.30 3.40
CA LYS A 65 3.13 -2.35 3.91
C LYS A 65 3.37 -2.21 5.41
N LYS A 66 3.65 -0.98 5.89
CA LYS A 66 3.80 -0.71 7.33
C LYS A 66 2.53 -1.05 8.12
N VAL A 67 1.35 -0.72 7.60
CA VAL A 67 0.07 -1.06 8.27
C VAL A 67 -0.16 -2.57 8.31
N ARG A 68 0.15 -3.29 7.23
CA ARG A 68 0.03 -4.77 7.19
C ARG A 68 0.98 -5.45 8.17
N GLY A 69 2.24 -5.02 8.22
CA GLY A 69 3.22 -5.55 9.17
C GLY A 69 2.89 -5.26 10.64
N ALA A 70 2.12 -4.20 10.91
CA ALA A 70 1.71 -3.84 12.28
C ALA A 70 0.52 -4.66 12.83
N GLN A 71 -0.18 -5.43 11.99
CA GLN A 71 -1.41 -6.15 12.36
C GLN A 71 -1.27 -7.68 12.29
N GLY A 72 -0.17 -8.21 11.73
CA GLY A 72 0.01 -9.63 11.48
C GLY A 72 1.36 -10.17 11.93
N GLU A 73 1.60 -11.44 11.62
CA GLU A 73 2.90 -12.08 11.82
C GLU A 73 3.98 -11.45 10.93
N TYR A 74 5.24 -11.59 11.34
CA TYR A 74 6.38 -11.15 10.55
C TYR A 74 6.32 -11.76 9.15
N ARG A 75 6.41 -10.90 8.13
CA ARG A 75 6.61 -11.30 6.75
C ARG A 75 7.71 -10.46 6.12
N GLU A 76 8.73 -11.13 5.62
CA GLU A 76 9.91 -10.50 5.00
C GLU A 76 9.53 -9.69 3.75
N ASP A 77 8.50 -10.11 3.01
CA ASP A 77 7.99 -9.42 1.82
C ASP A 77 7.48 -8.01 2.14
N ASP A 78 6.82 -7.83 3.28
CA ASP A 78 6.30 -6.53 3.69
C ASP A 78 7.42 -5.52 3.96
N HIS A 79 8.62 -5.97 4.37
CA HIS A 79 9.79 -5.11 4.55
C HIS A 79 10.57 -4.87 3.25
N THR A 80 10.75 -5.91 2.45
CA THR A 80 11.46 -5.80 1.17
C THR A 80 10.71 -4.88 0.20
N ASP A 81 9.39 -5.00 0.15
CA ASP A 81 8.54 -4.11 -0.65
C ASP A 81 8.56 -2.68 -0.13
N ASP A 82 8.61 -2.46 1.19
CA ASP A 82 8.71 -1.12 1.77
C ASP A 82 10.01 -0.41 1.37
N VAL A 83 11.13 -1.13 1.35
CA VAL A 83 12.41 -0.62 0.83
C VAL A 83 12.30 -0.26 -0.65
N ALA A 84 11.73 -1.15 -1.46
CA ALA A 84 11.57 -0.93 -2.90
C ALA A 84 10.68 0.29 -3.19
N TYR A 85 9.54 0.41 -2.52
CA TYR A 85 8.62 1.54 -2.69
C TYR A 85 9.23 2.85 -2.20
N SER A 86 9.99 2.83 -1.11
CA SER A 86 10.71 4.02 -0.64
C SER A 86 11.79 4.48 -1.63
N ALA A 87 12.50 3.55 -2.26
CA ALA A 87 13.48 3.86 -3.30
C ALA A 87 12.81 4.46 -4.55
N LEU A 88 11.70 3.89 -5.01
CA LEU A 88 10.92 4.41 -6.14
C LEU A 88 10.34 5.79 -5.83
N ALA A 89 9.83 6.02 -4.62
CA ALA A 89 9.37 7.34 -4.18
C ALA A 89 10.49 8.39 -4.25
N ALA A 90 11.71 8.03 -3.81
CA ALA A 90 12.85 8.95 -3.87
C ALA A 90 13.26 9.28 -5.31
N GLU A 91 13.25 8.29 -6.21
CA GLU A 91 13.49 8.49 -7.64
C GLU A 91 12.45 9.42 -8.27
N SER A 92 11.16 9.19 -8.01
CA SER A 92 10.07 10.07 -8.48
C SER A 92 10.23 11.49 -7.96
N ALA A 93 10.53 11.66 -6.67
CA ALA A 93 10.72 12.98 -6.06
C ALA A 93 11.86 13.76 -6.70
N ALA A 94 12.99 13.10 -6.98
CA ALA A 94 14.12 13.73 -7.66
C ALA A 94 13.72 14.20 -9.07
N ARG A 95 12.98 13.38 -9.82
CA ARG A 95 12.50 13.73 -11.16
C ARG A 95 11.45 14.84 -11.18
N GLU A 96 10.62 14.93 -10.15
CA GLU A 96 9.60 15.98 -10.02
C GLU A 96 10.27 17.35 -9.82
N VAL A 97 11.30 17.43 -8.98
CA VAL A 97 12.09 18.66 -8.79
C VAL A 97 12.81 19.10 -10.08
N GLU A 98 13.33 18.16 -10.87
CA GLU A 98 14.00 18.48 -12.15
C GLU A 98 13.05 19.00 -13.24
N ARG A 99 11.73 18.83 -13.07
CA ARG A 99 10.71 19.23 -14.04
C ARG A 99 10.07 20.60 -13.75
N GLU A 100 10.34 21.17 -12.58
CA GLU A 100 9.91 22.52 -12.16
C GLU A 100 10.93 23.59 -12.58
#